data_AF-A0A525D112-F1
#
_entry.id   AF-A0A525D112-F1
#
_cell.length_a   1.000
_cell.length_b   1.000
_cell.length_c   1.000
_cell.angle_alpha   90.00
_cell.angle_beta   90.00
_cell.angle_gamma   90.00
#
_symmetry.space_group_name_H-M   'P 1'
#
loop_
_entity.id
_entity.type
_entity.pdbx_description
1 polymer ?
#
loop_
_entity_poly.entity_id
_entity_poly.type
_entity_poly.pdbx_seq_one_letter_code
_entity_poly.pdbx_strand_id
1 'polypeptide(L)'
;CYKGDLLIKLQRRFGARAAFLEAVKTEPEQPYAKIRLESVETGLKDLYFLQAGAFLNETNARKLRDELSSKQFQAGIFEKRVKDKLFYFIRVGEYADETTAASDREELQQKLGIKSIVKPARFILE
;
A
#
# COMPACT_ATOMS: atom_id res chain seq x y z
N CYS A 1 0.54 -5.10 18.78
CA CYS A 1 0.24 -3.70 18.40
C CYS A 1 -1.25 -3.57 18.01
N TYR A 2 -2.07 -2.97 18.87
CA TYR A 2 -3.53 -2.84 18.69
C TYR A 2 -3.93 -2.16 17.36
N LYS A 3 -3.12 -1.21 16.87
CA LYS A 3 -3.34 -0.51 15.60
C LYS A 3 -3.31 -1.47 14.39
N GLY A 4 -2.35 -2.41 14.36
CA GLY A 4 -2.24 -3.38 13.27
C GLY A 4 -3.47 -4.28 13.21
N ASP A 5 -3.97 -4.72 14.37
CA ASP A 5 -5.14 -5.58 14.46
C ASP A 5 -6.44 -4.87 14.04
N LEU A 6 -6.59 -3.59 14.39
CA LEU A 6 -7.69 -2.78 13.90
C LEU A 6 -7.66 -2.63 12.37
N LEU A 7 -6.48 -2.43 11.79
CA LEU A 7 -6.34 -2.30 10.34
C LEU A 7 -6.69 -3.60 9.61
N ILE A 8 -6.37 -4.77 10.18
CA ILE A 8 -6.83 -6.06 9.64
C ILE A 8 -8.36 -6.13 9.66
N LYS A 9 -9.00 -5.77 10.78
CA LYS A 9 -10.47 -5.77 10.89
C LYS A 9 -11.15 -4.84 9.89
N LEU A 10 -10.49 -3.75 9.54
CA LEU A 10 -10.95 -2.78 8.53
C LEU A 10 -10.58 -3.16 7.09
N GLN A 11 -10.00 -4.35 6.87
CA GLN A 11 -9.51 -4.81 5.56
C GLN A 11 -8.47 -3.86 4.92
N ARG A 12 -7.64 -3.22 5.76
CA ARG A 12 -6.53 -2.33 5.35
C ARG A 12 -5.19 -3.03 5.60
N ARG A 13 -4.93 -4.12 4.89
CA ARG A 13 -3.79 -5.02 5.12
C ARG A 13 -2.44 -4.37 4.84
N PHE A 14 -2.32 -3.48 3.85
CA PHE A 14 -1.07 -2.72 3.65
C PHE A 14 -0.77 -1.81 4.85
N GLY A 15 -1.80 -1.16 5.39
CA GLY A 15 -1.68 -0.37 6.61
C GLY A 15 -1.31 -1.23 7.82
N ALA A 16 -1.96 -2.40 7.96
CA ALA A 16 -1.65 -3.35 9.02
C ALA A 16 -0.18 -3.81 8.96
N ARG A 17 0.31 -4.17 7.76
CA ARG A 17 1.70 -4.53 7.53
C ARG A 17 2.65 -3.43 7.98
N ALA A 18 2.41 -2.19 7.57
CA ALA A 18 3.25 -1.06 7.97
C ALA A 18 3.28 -0.88 9.50
N ALA A 19 2.14 -1.02 10.18
CA ALA A 19 2.08 -0.93 11.63
C ALA A 19 2.84 -2.06 12.34
N PHE A 20 2.73 -3.30 11.86
CA PHE A 20 3.49 -4.42 12.44
C PHE A 20 4.98 -4.34 12.14
N LEU A 21 5.36 -3.92 10.93
CA LEU A 21 6.76 -3.70 10.57
C LEU A 21 7.42 -2.67 11.48
N GLU A 22 6.73 -1.56 11.76
CA GLU A 22 7.23 -0.54 12.68
C GLU A 22 7.32 -1.05 14.13
N ALA A 23 6.34 -1.84 14.57
CA ALA A 23 6.38 -2.48 15.88
C ALA A 23 7.56 -3.46 16.01
N VAL A 24 7.87 -4.25 14.98
CA VAL A 24 9.03 -5.16 14.98
C VAL A 24 10.35 -4.39 15.04
N LYS A 25 10.44 -3.24 14.36
CA LYS A 25 11.64 -2.38 14.43
C LYS A 25 11.85 -1.77 15.81
N THR A 26 10.75 -1.36 16.45
CA THR A 26 10.78 -0.67 17.75
C THR A 26 10.98 -1.65 18.92
N GLU A 27 10.31 -2.81 18.86
CA GLU A 27 10.31 -3.84 19.90
C GLU A 27 10.58 -5.23 19.28
N PRO A 28 11.84 -5.52 18.89
CA PRO A 28 12.17 -6.76 18.19
C PRO A 28 11.99 -8.02 19.03
N GLU A 29 12.01 -7.91 20.36
CA GLU A 29 11.82 -9.04 21.28
C GLU A 29 10.35 -9.46 21.43
N GLN A 30 9.40 -8.67 20.93
CA GLN A 30 7.97 -8.99 21.03
C GLN A 30 7.55 -9.97 19.92
N PRO A 31 7.26 -11.25 20.24
CA PRO A 31 6.95 -12.26 19.22
C PRO A 31 5.63 -11.98 18.50
N TYR A 32 4.69 -11.31 19.18
CA TYR A 32 3.38 -11.00 18.64
C TYR A 32 3.46 -10.21 17.32
N ALA A 33 4.26 -9.15 17.27
CA ALA A 33 4.36 -8.31 16.08
C ALA A 33 4.94 -9.07 14.88
N LYS A 34 5.90 -9.97 15.11
CA LYS A 34 6.52 -10.81 14.07
C LYS A 34 5.51 -11.81 13.49
N ILE A 35 4.81 -12.55 14.34
CA ILE A 35 3.81 -13.55 13.91
C ILE A 35 2.67 -12.87 13.12
N ARG A 36 2.21 -11.71 13.60
CA ARG A 36 1.14 -10.96 12.92
C ARG A 36 1.63 -10.38 11.59
N LEU A 37 2.87 -9.90 11.52
CA LEU A 37 3.46 -9.42 10.27
C LEU A 37 3.49 -10.54 9.22
N GLU A 38 4.01 -11.72 9.56
CA GLU A 38 4.09 -12.87 8.65
C GLU A 38 2.71 -13.32 8.14
N SER A 39 1.71 -13.36 9.03
CA SER A 39 0.33 -13.68 8.67
C SER A 39 -0.26 -12.66 7.69
N VAL A 40 -0.02 -11.36 7.91
CA VAL A 40 -0.48 -10.30 7.01
C VAL A 40 0.24 -10.38 5.66
N GLU A 41 1.55 -10.60 5.65
CA GLU A 41 2.32 -10.72 4.41
C GLU A 41 1.87 -11.91 3.58
N THR A 42 1.60 -13.06 4.21
CA THR A 42 1.03 -14.22 3.54
C THR A 42 -0.31 -13.88 2.89
N GLY A 43 -1.21 -13.22 3.61
CA GLY A 43 -2.50 -12.79 3.07
C GLY A 43 -2.43 -11.64 2.05
N LEU A 44 -1.28 -10.98 1.90
CA LEU A 44 -1.05 -9.94 0.90
C LEU A 44 -0.53 -10.51 -0.41
N LYS A 45 0.16 -11.66 -0.43
CA LYS A 45 0.83 -12.20 -1.64
C LYS A 45 -0.09 -12.33 -2.85
N ASP A 46 -1.35 -12.68 -2.61
CA ASP A 46 -2.35 -12.93 -3.65
C ASP A 46 -3.15 -11.68 -4.03
N LEU A 47 -2.89 -10.53 -3.39
CA LEU A 47 -3.59 -9.30 -3.68
C LEU A 47 -2.93 -8.50 -4.80
N TYR A 48 -3.71 -7.57 -5.33
CA TYR A 48 -3.33 -6.61 -6.34
C TYR A 48 -3.51 -5.18 -5.79
N PHE A 49 -2.74 -4.26 -6.33
CA PHE A 49 -2.86 -2.84 -6.05
C PHE A 49 -2.59 -2.02 -7.30
N LEU A 50 -3.07 -0.79 -7.32
CA LEU A 50 -2.77 0.16 -8.39
C LEU A 50 -1.62 1.06 -7.98
N GLN A 51 -0.56 1.10 -8.79
CA GLN A 51 0.49 2.10 -8.66
C GLN A 51 0.11 3.34 -9.47
N ALA A 52 -0.39 4.37 -8.80
CA ALA A 52 -0.85 5.61 -9.43
C ALA A 52 0.28 6.61 -9.72
N GLY A 53 1.47 6.41 -9.14
CA GLY A 53 2.62 7.26 -9.41
C GLY A 53 3.88 6.84 -8.67
N ALA A 54 5.01 7.41 -9.09
CA ALA A 54 6.30 7.28 -8.44
C ALA A 54 7.01 8.65 -8.48
N PHE A 55 7.21 9.25 -7.32
CA PHE A 55 7.75 10.61 -7.19
C PHE A 55 9.08 10.61 -6.47
N LEU A 56 9.98 11.51 -6.85
CA LEU A 56 11.20 11.80 -6.07
C LEU A 56 10.95 12.83 -4.97
N ASN A 57 9.89 13.63 -5.11
CA ASN A 57 9.51 14.66 -4.16
C ASN A 57 8.30 14.20 -3.35
N GLU A 58 8.47 14.13 -2.04
CA GLU A 58 7.44 13.71 -1.09
C GLU A 58 6.18 14.59 -1.14
N THR A 59 6.34 15.91 -1.30
CA THR A 59 5.23 16.86 -1.35
C THR A 59 4.31 16.56 -2.54
N ASN A 60 4.89 16.22 -3.69
CA ASN A 60 4.11 15.85 -4.87
C ASN A 60 3.36 14.52 -4.65
N ALA A 61 4.01 13.55 -3.99
CA ALA A 61 3.40 12.29 -3.62
C ALA A 61 2.20 12.51 -2.67
N ARG A 62 2.35 13.38 -1.65
CA ARG A 62 1.27 13.72 -0.72
C ARG A 62 0.09 14.37 -1.42
N LYS A 63 0.34 15.33 -2.32
CA LYS A 63 -0.73 15.98 -3.10
C LYS A 63 -1.57 14.95 -3.86
N LEU A 64 -0.93 14.00 -4.56
CA LEU A 64 -1.65 12.96 -5.29
C LEU A 64 -2.44 12.03 -4.35
N ARG A 65 -1.85 11.63 -3.22
CA ARG A 65 -2.55 10.81 -2.21
C ARG A 65 -3.80 11.52 -1.70
N ASP A 66 -3.70 12.81 -1.41
CA ASP A 66 -4.81 13.59 -0.84
C ASP A 66 -5.92 13.81 -1.87
N GLU A 67 -5.56 14.04 -3.12
CA GLU A 67 -6.51 14.09 -4.23
C GLU A 67 -7.27 12.75 -4.38
N LEU A 68 -6.56 11.62 -4.40
CA LEU A 68 -7.17 10.29 -4.47
C LEU A 68 -8.09 10.02 -3.27
N SER A 69 -7.63 10.38 -2.06
CA SER A 69 -8.40 10.21 -0.83
C SER A 69 -9.67 11.06 -0.82
N SER A 70 -9.63 12.29 -1.36
CA SER A 70 -10.81 13.16 -1.51
C SER A 70 -11.88 12.56 -2.43
N LYS A 71 -11.47 11.65 -3.31
CA LYS A 71 -12.34 10.91 -4.25
C LYS A 71 -12.68 9.52 -3.75
N GLN A 72 -12.50 9.27 -2.45
CA GLN A 72 -12.79 8.01 -1.75
C GLN A 72 -11.93 6.82 -2.19
N PHE A 73 -10.86 7.05 -2.94
CA PHE A 73 -9.86 6.01 -3.20
C PHE A 73 -8.95 5.83 -1.99
N GLN A 74 -8.78 4.59 -1.54
CA GLN A 74 -7.84 4.28 -0.46
C GLN A 74 -6.40 4.35 -0.98
N ALA A 75 -5.77 5.52 -0.86
CA ALA A 75 -4.42 5.77 -1.34
C ALA A 75 -3.39 5.80 -0.18
N GLY A 76 -2.22 5.21 -0.41
CA GLY A 76 -1.09 5.19 0.50
C GLY A 76 0.22 5.57 -0.18
N ILE A 77 1.15 6.15 0.60
CA ILE A 77 2.51 6.44 0.14
C ILE A 77 3.43 5.33 0.65
N PHE A 78 4.25 4.79 -0.26
CA PHE A 78 5.27 3.82 0.08
C PHE A 78 6.65 4.32 -0.35
N GLU A 79 7.58 4.32 0.59
CA GLU A 79 8.95 4.74 0.37
C GLU A 79 9.83 3.54 0.00
N LYS A 80 10.59 3.66 -1.09
CA LYS A 80 11.61 2.68 -1.45
C LYS A 80 12.82 3.39 -2.01
N ARG A 81 14.01 3.05 -1.49
CA ARG A 81 15.26 3.42 -2.15
C ARG A 81 15.46 2.51 -3.36
N VAL A 82 15.64 3.11 -4.53
CA VAL A 82 15.97 2.42 -5.77
C VAL A 82 17.28 3.02 -6.25
N LYS A 83 18.36 2.22 -6.17
CA LYS A 83 19.74 2.71 -6.28
C LYS A 83 19.98 3.80 -5.22
N ASP A 84 20.52 4.96 -5.60
CA ASP A 84 20.84 6.06 -4.68
C ASP A 84 19.72 7.08 -4.50
N LYS A 85 18.50 6.77 -4.96
CA LYS A 85 17.36 7.71 -4.91
C LYS A 85 16.21 7.14 -4.08
N LEU A 86 15.66 7.98 -3.21
CA LEU A 86 14.43 7.68 -2.48
C LEU A 86 13.22 8.01 -3.37
N PHE A 87 12.37 7.02 -3.60
CA PHE A 87 11.13 7.17 -4.35
C PHE A 87 9.92 7.00 -3.42
N TYR A 88 8.91 7.82 -3.66
CA TYR A 88 7.60 7.81 -3.02
C TYR A 88 6.58 7.27 -4.03
N PHE A 89 6.22 6.00 -3.87
CA PHE A 89 5.24 5.30 -4.70
C PHE A 89 3.83 5.50 -4.14
N ILE A 90 2.89 5.88 -5.00
CA ILE A 90 1.48 5.97 -4.62
C ILE A 90 0.78 4.68 -4.98
N ARG A 91 0.24 4.01 -3.97
CA ARG A 91 -0.53 2.77 -4.10
C ARG A 91 -1.98 3.05 -3.79
N VAL A 92 -2.88 2.44 -4.54
CA VAL A 92 -4.33 2.58 -4.38
C VAL A 92 -4.97 1.21 -4.30
N GLY A 93 -5.82 1.06 -3.28
CA GLY A 93 -6.66 -0.12 -3.09
C GLY A 93 -5.92 -1.40 -2.71
N GLU A 94 -6.72 -2.38 -2.31
CA GLU A 94 -6.33 -3.76 -2.02
C GLU A 94 -7.36 -4.65 -2.72
N TYR A 95 -6.97 -5.22 -3.86
CA TYR A 95 -7.87 -5.98 -4.72
C TYR A 95 -7.55 -7.47 -4.64
N ALA A 96 -8.58 -8.31 -4.61
CA ALA A 96 -8.41 -9.76 -4.56
C ALA A 96 -7.98 -10.35 -5.91
N ASP A 97 -8.28 -9.65 -7.01
CA ASP A 97 -8.05 -10.11 -8.36
C ASP A 97 -7.60 -8.96 -9.28
N GLU A 98 -6.99 -9.33 -10.39
CA GLU A 98 -6.46 -8.37 -11.36
C GLU A 98 -7.57 -7.63 -12.11
N THR A 99 -8.73 -8.26 -12.30
CA THR A 99 -9.85 -7.70 -13.07
C THR A 99 -10.52 -6.54 -12.31
N THR A 100 -10.79 -6.69 -11.02
CA THR A 100 -11.31 -5.62 -10.17
C THR A 100 -10.33 -4.46 -10.08
N ALA A 101 -9.03 -4.74 -9.94
CA ALA A 101 -8.01 -3.71 -10.01
C ALA A 101 -8.00 -2.99 -11.38
N ALA A 102 -8.15 -3.73 -12.48
CA ALA A 102 -8.18 -3.15 -13.82
C ALA A 102 -9.40 -2.25 -14.06
N SER A 103 -10.57 -2.61 -13.53
CA SER A 103 -11.77 -1.77 -13.57
C SER A 103 -11.57 -0.45 -12.81
N ASP A 104 -11.05 -0.52 -11.58
CA ASP A 104 -10.75 0.69 -10.79
C ASP A 104 -9.66 1.56 -11.45
N ARG A 105 -8.70 0.95 -12.15
CA ARG A 105 -7.71 1.70 -12.96
C ARG A 105 -8.40 2.51 -14.05
N GLU A 106 -9.36 1.93 -14.77
CA GLU A 106 -10.09 2.64 -15.82
C GLU A 106 -10.91 3.78 -15.23
N GLU A 107 -11.58 3.55 -14.10
CA GLU A 107 -12.31 4.60 -13.38
C GLU A 107 -11.38 5.74 -12.96
N LEU A 108 -10.22 5.42 -12.39
CA LEU A 108 -9.22 6.38 -11.94
C LEU A 108 -8.65 7.19 -13.13
N GLN A 109 -8.42 6.54 -14.27
CA GLN A 109 -8.01 7.22 -15.51
C GLN A 109 -9.10 8.14 -16.05
N GLN A 110 -10.38 7.73 -16.03
CA GLN A 110 -11.48 8.52 -16.56
C GLN A 110 -11.82 9.71 -15.65
N LYS A 111 -11.83 9.51 -14.33
CA LYS A 111 -12.22 10.55 -13.36
C LYS A 111 -11.11 11.57 -13.08
N LEU A 112 -9.86 11.12 -13.06
CA LEU A 112 -8.72 11.93 -12.61
C LEU A 112 -7.63 12.11 -13.66
N GLY A 113 -7.74 11.44 -14.82
CA GLY A 113 -6.70 11.50 -15.85
C GLY A 113 -5.40 10.80 -15.47
N ILE A 114 -5.35 10.10 -14.33
CA ILE A 114 -4.15 9.48 -13.79
C ILE A 114 -3.94 8.10 -14.42
N LYS A 115 -2.79 7.92 -15.09
CA LYS A 115 -2.37 6.59 -15.58
C LYS A 115 -1.82 5.78 -14.41
N SER A 116 -2.48 4.68 -14.07
CA SER A 116 -2.01 3.75 -13.04
C SER A 116 -1.70 2.36 -13.60
N ILE A 117 -0.85 1.61 -12.89
CA ILE A 117 -0.41 0.28 -13.29
C ILE A 117 -0.87 -0.73 -12.23
N VAL A 118 -1.57 -1.79 -12.65
CA VAL A 118 -1.94 -2.90 -11.76
C VAL A 118 -0.68 -3.71 -11.44
N LYS A 119 -0.45 -3.99 -10.16
CA LYS A 119 0.69 -4.78 -9.69
C LYS A 119 0.27 -5.81 -8.64
N PRO A 120 0.79 -7.03 -8.70
CA PRO A 120 0.69 -7.97 -7.60
C PRO A 120 1.43 -7.47 -6.36
N ALA A 121 0.84 -7.65 -5.19
CA ALA A 121 1.43 -7.32 -3.90
C ALA A 121 2.62 -8.23 -3.54
N ARG A 122 2.75 -9.42 -4.13
CA ARG A 122 3.97 -10.26 -3.95
C ARG A 122 5.27 -9.51 -4.27
N PHE A 123 5.27 -8.63 -5.28
CA PHE A 123 6.46 -7.87 -5.71
C PHE A 123 6.99 -6.85 -4.70
N ILE A 124 6.23 -6.57 -3.63
CA ILE A 124 6.63 -5.62 -2.59
C ILE A 124 7.01 -6.32 -1.28
N LEU A 125 6.85 -7.65 -1.24
CA LEU A 125 7.24 -8.52 -0.13
C LEU A 125 8.62 -9.16 -0.37
N GLU A 126 9.11 -9.13 -1.61
CA GLU A 126 10.47 -9.49 -2.04
C GLU A 126 11.42 -8.28 -1.94
#